data_AF-A0AAD7APN8-F1
#
_entry.id   AF-A0AAD7APN8-F1
#
_cell.length_a   1.000
_cell.length_b   1.000
_cell.length_c   1.000
_cell.angle_alpha   90.00
_cell.angle_beta   90.00
_cell.angle_gamma   90.00
#
_symmetry.space_group_name_H-M   'P 1'
#
loop_
_entity.id
_entity.type
_entity.pdbx_description
1 polymer ?
#
loop_
_entity_poly.entity_id
_entity_poly.type
_entity_poly.pdbx_seq_one_letter_code
_entity_poly.pdbx_strand_id
1 'polypeptide(L)'
;MISWSSLQTFLVLTLLAGESFAAHGDARRAHSRNVNPQKRVAKRQSCKAKPSFSVTGTITSTSSTHTTTSTSTTTKATTTPSSGNSGSGSSGSSGSSGSSSGSGSSGSSGSSNSGSGSSGSSSSGSSVSSVKAASGFTPNKKAGTSSGNALSTLQAHIGWYYDWTPAPAAFGSLVTVPMLWGGGGSSDSADSSRLSQFKAIKQAPQYMLGFEEPDCAAGGGSAGMSVADGVSIWEEYIAPFKAKGTKLGSPSMCKQAAETWLKQFSEQISTDWDFTAIHVNKNNMDGVKADLDHYASYGKPIWVTEFACVNDVNGFVPCTDQGEINSFINDIVDLFESDSRVAAYAYSNGEGLGSVWPLFNGGSVTTSGQTYINAISKYNN
;
A
#
# COMPACT_ATOMS: atom_id res chain seq x y z
N MET A 1 -67.78 17.32 -10.47
CA MET A 1 -66.59 16.47 -10.24
C MET A 1 -65.53 17.34 -9.59
N ILE A 2 -64.97 16.85 -8.48
CA ILE A 2 -63.96 17.44 -7.57
C ILE A 2 -64.44 18.61 -6.70
N SER A 3 -64.58 18.34 -5.39
CA SER A 3 -64.07 19.14 -4.25
C SER A 3 -64.63 18.56 -2.93
N TRP A 4 -64.05 18.98 -1.80
CA TRP A 4 -64.37 18.71 -0.38
C TRP A 4 -63.65 17.47 0.21
N SER A 5 -63.00 17.50 1.38
CA SER A 5 -62.94 18.51 2.44
C SER A 5 -61.77 18.24 3.41
N SER A 6 -61.35 19.32 4.07
CA SER A 6 -60.45 19.37 5.23
C SER A 6 -61.13 18.97 6.55
N LEU A 7 -60.27 18.87 7.58
CA LEU A 7 -60.48 18.83 9.04
C LEU A 7 -60.56 17.45 9.69
N GLN A 8 -59.55 17.14 10.51
CA GLN A 8 -59.81 16.67 11.87
C GLN A 8 -58.63 16.92 12.83
N THR A 9 -59.04 16.99 14.10
CA THR A 9 -58.51 17.81 15.19
C THR A 9 -57.65 16.98 16.16
N PHE A 10 -56.81 17.69 16.91
CA PHE A 10 -56.04 17.24 18.08
C PHE A 10 -56.80 16.35 19.09
N LEU A 11 -56.11 15.34 19.65
CA LEU A 11 -56.27 14.94 21.05
C LEU A 11 -54.94 14.45 21.62
N VAL A 12 -54.52 15.07 22.72
CA VAL A 12 -53.40 14.70 23.59
C VAL A 12 -53.93 13.73 24.65
N LEU A 13 -53.21 12.63 24.92
CA LEU A 13 -53.31 11.95 26.21
C LEU A 13 -51.95 11.41 26.65
N THR A 14 -51.49 11.96 27.76
CA THR A 14 -50.32 11.57 28.55
C THR A 14 -50.75 10.51 29.57
N LEU A 15 -49.95 9.46 29.81
CA LEU A 15 -49.87 8.84 31.14
C LEU A 15 -48.55 8.09 31.35
N LEU A 16 -48.04 8.26 32.56
CA LEU A 16 -46.74 7.89 33.15
C LEU A 16 -46.82 6.57 33.95
N ALA A 17 -45.62 6.12 34.36
CA ALA A 17 -45.27 5.17 35.43
C ALA A 17 -45.29 3.67 35.05
N GLY A 18 -44.38 2.81 35.52
CA GLY A 18 -43.27 2.96 36.47
C GLY A 18 -42.66 1.59 36.79
N GLU A 19 -41.36 1.63 37.10
CA GLU A 19 -40.53 0.79 38.00
C GLU A 19 -40.48 -0.77 37.98
N SER A 20 -39.21 -1.21 37.93
CA SER A 20 -38.51 -2.39 38.49
C SER A 20 -39.24 -3.40 39.37
N PHE A 21 -38.87 -4.68 39.21
CA PHE A 21 -38.54 -5.57 40.34
C PHE A 21 -37.54 -6.66 39.94
N ALA A 22 -36.67 -6.99 40.88
CA ALA A 22 -35.63 -8.02 40.80
C ALA A 22 -36.06 -9.34 41.48
N ALA A 23 -35.29 -10.40 41.15
CA ALA A 23 -34.73 -11.40 42.07
C ALA A 23 -35.29 -12.85 42.11
N HIS A 24 -34.30 -13.77 42.20
CA HIS A 24 -34.26 -15.14 42.75
C HIS A 24 -35.05 -16.26 42.05
N GLY A 25 -34.55 -17.49 41.92
CA GLY A 25 -33.32 -18.14 42.40
C GLY A 25 -33.38 -19.67 42.18
N ASP A 26 -32.19 -20.29 42.26
CA ASP A 26 -31.84 -21.67 42.65
C ASP A 26 -32.16 -22.93 41.81
N ALA A 27 -31.09 -23.43 41.19
CA ALA A 27 -30.27 -24.61 41.56
C ALA A 27 -30.88 -26.02 41.83
N ARG A 28 -30.28 -27.03 41.16
CA ARG A 28 -29.75 -28.34 41.67
C ARG A 28 -29.08 -29.09 40.48
N ARG A 29 -27.77 -29.39 40.45
CA ARG A 29 -26.98 -30.53 41.04
C ARG A 29 -27.61 -31.90 40.75
N ALA A 30 -26.95 -32.99 40.30
CA ALA A 30 -25.57 -33.49 40.26
C ALA A 30 -25.51 -34.64 39.19
N HIS A 31 -24.44 -35.29 38.73
CA HIS A 31 -23.30 -35.91 39.41
C HIS A 31 -22.18 -36.30 38.42
N SER A 32 -20.96 -36.23 38.95
CA SER A 32 -19.64 -36.63 38.45
C SER A 32 -19.51 -38.08 37.97
N ARG A 33 -18.59 -38.32 37.00
CA ARG A 33 -17.67 -39.46 37.04
C ARG A 33 -16.32 -39.10 36.41
N ASN A 34 -15.29 -39.66 37.03
CA ASN A 34 -13.90 -39.28 37.09
C ASN A 34 -13.08 -40.36 36.38
N VAL A 35 -12.23 -40.04 35.39
CA VAL A 35 -11.16 -40.94 34.92
C VAL A 35 -9.98 -40.13 34.37
N ASN A 36 -8.84 -40.22 35.05
CA ASN A 36 -7.49 -40.20 34.45
C ASN A 36 -6.64 -41.15 35.32
N PRO A 37 -5.73 -41.97 34.77
CA PRO A 37 -4.38 -41.46 34.55
C PRO A 37 -3.64 -42.09 33.34
N GLN A 38 -2.76 -41.35 32.66
CA GLN A 38 -1.30 -41.56 32.75
C GLN A 38 -0.48 -40.64 31.82
N LYS A 39 0.74 -40.41 32.32
CA LYS A 39 1.78 -39.46 31.93
C LYS A 39 2.45 -39.81 30.59
N ARG A 40 2.81 -38.79 29.81
CA ARG A 40 4.12 -38.71 29.14
C ARG A 40 4.59 -37.26 29.06
N VAL A 41 5.77 -37.04 29.61
CA VAL A 41 6.47 -35.76 29.75
C VAL A 41 7.28 -35.49 28.49
N ALA A 42 7.13 -34.30 27.90
CA ALA A 42 8.09 -33.74 26.95
C ALA A 42 8.50 -32.33 27.41
N LYS A 43 9.81 -32.16 27.59
CA LYS A 43 10.54 -31.01 28.12
C LYS A 43 10.33 -29.75 27.27
N ARG A 44 9.94 -28.63 27.87
CA ARG A 44 10.13 -27.28 27.33
C ARG A 44 11.26 -26.58 28.08
N GLN A 45 12.26 -26.09 27.36
CA GLN A 45 13.26 -25.15 27.85
C GLN A 45 12.67 -23.73 27.77
N SER A 46 12.67 -23.01 28.89
CA SER A 46 12.33 -21.59 29.00
C SER A 46 13.53 -20.86 29.60
N CYS A 47 13.95 -19.78 28.93
CA CYS A 47 15.01 -18.87 29.37
C CYS A 47 14.47 -17.90 30.43
N LYS A 48 15.26 -17.71 31.49
CA LYS A 48 14.95 -16.88 32.67
C LYS A 48 14.99 -15.38 32.35
N ALA A 49 13.98 -14.65 32.83
CA ALA A 49 14.03 -13.20 33.06
C ALA A 49 14.63 -12.89 34.45
N LYS A 50 15.37 -11.78 34.56
CA LYS A 50 15.91 -11.22 35.82
C LYS A 50 15.00 -10.11 36.37
N PRO A 51 14.99 -9.86 37.70
CA PRO A 51 13.99 -9.02 38.35
C PRO A 51 14.36 -7.53 38.40
N SER A 52 13.31 -6.71 38.43
CA SER A 52 13.27 -5.27 38.69
C SER A 52 13.50 -4.93 40.16
N PHE A 53 14.22 -3.84 40.43
CA PHE A 53 14.26 -3.18 41.73
C PHE A 53 13.47 -1.86 41.66
N SER A 54 12.51 -1.69 42.57
CA SER A 54 11.84 -0.42 42.89
C SER A 54 12.51 0.21 44.10
N VAL A 55 12.77 1.53 44.05
CA VAL A 55 13.01 2.35 45.24
C VAL A 55 12.21 3.65 45.09
N THR A 56 11.42 3.92 46.12
CA THR A 56 10.63 5.13 46.38
C THR A 56 11.53 6.25 46.92
N GLY A 57 11.28 7.52 46.55
CA GLY A 57 11.94 8.67 47.19
C GLY A 57 11.52 10.05 46.68
N THR A 58 10.49 10.61 47.33
CA THR A 58 10.23 11.99 47.76
C THR A 58 10.66 13.23 46.94
N ILE A 59 9.67 14.14 46.84
CA ILE A 59 9.65 15.50 46.28
C ILE A 59 10.57 16.46 47.07
N THR A 60 11.33 17.34 46.40
CA THR A 60 11.65 18.69 46.90
C THR A 60 11.93 19.65 45.73
N SER A 61 11.27 20.81 45.77
CA SER A 61 11.41 21.96 44.87
C SER A 61 12.68 22.76 45.13
N THR A 62 13.35 23.31 44.11
CA THR A 62 13.82 24.72 44.09
C THR A 62 14.36 25.15 42.72
N SER A 63 13.92 26.33 42.29
CA SER A 63 14.47 27.12 41.20
C SER A 63 15.83 27.72 41.57
N SER A 64 16.73 27.89 40.59
CA SER A 64 17.61 29.06 40.58
C SER A 64 18.26 29.30 39.20
N THR A 65 18.29 30.58 38.91
CA THR A 65 18.73 31.34 37.74
C THR A 65 20.24 31.50 37.61
N HIS A 66 20.65 31.83 36.38
CA HIS A 66 21.83 32.60 35.94
C HIS A 66 22.84 33.08 36.99
N THR A 67 24.14 32.87 36.75
CA THR A 67 25.09 33.98 36.49
C THR A 67 26.39 33.51 35.83
N THR A 68 26.89 34.40 34.97
CA THR A 68 28.18 34.49 34.27
C THR A 68 29.42 34.40 35.18
N THR A 69 30.58 33.99 34.63
CA THR A 69 31.81 34.82 34.56
C THR A 69 32.89 34.14 33.72
N SER A 70 33.49 34.96 32.87
CA SER A 70 34.61 34.76 31.94
C SER A 70 35.95 34.40 32.62
N THR A 71 36.94 33.94 31.84
CA THR A 71 38.23 34.64 31.56
C THR A 71 39.35 33.66 31.13
N SER A 72 39.62 33.67 29.81
CA SER A 72 40.90 33.77 29.08
C SER A 72 42.09 32.78 29.18
N THR A 73 42.64 32.51 27.97
CA THR A 73 44.06 32.33 27.55
C THR A 73 44.76 31.02 27.93
N THR A 74 45.43 30.27 27.02
CA THR A 74 46.53 30.70 26.14
C THR A 74 46.77 29.71 24.98
N THR A 75 47.46 30.23 23.97
CA THR A 75 47.81 29.81 22.60
C THR A 75 48.72 28.60 22.35
N LYS A 76 48.70 28.17 21.06
CA LYS A 76 49.83 27.74 20.18
C LYS A 76 50.09 26.23 20.06
N ALA A 77 50.56 25.64 18.95
CA ALA A 77 50.39 25.76 17.50
C ALA A 77 51.23 24.59 16.89
N THR A 78 50.81 24.09 15.72
CA THR A 78 51.64 23.52 14.61
C THR A 78 52.41 22.20 14.83
N THR A 79 52.14 21.18 14.00
CA THR A 79 53.00 20.68 12.89
C THR A 79 52.62 19.25 12.45
N THR A 80 52.34 19.11 11.15
CA THR A 80 52.55 17.92 10.32
C THR A 80 54.04 17.79 9.97
N PRO A 81 54.58 16.59 9.63
CA PRO A 81 54.63 16.17 8.22
C PRO A 81 54.59 14.65 7.91
N SER A 82 54.04 14.35 6.72
CA SER A 82 54.47 13.45 5.63
C SER A 82 55.14 12.06 5.83
N SER A 83 54.49 11.06 5.20
CA SER A 83 54.98 10.01 4.27
C SER A 83 56.08 8.98 4.64
N GLY A 84 55.78 7.69 4.36
CA GLY A 84 56.77 6.78 3.76
C GLY A 84 56.75 5.28 4.14
N ASN A 85 56.28 4.45 3.20
CA ASN A 85 56.86 3.16 2.77
C ASN A 85 56.38 1.79 3.34
N SER A 86 55.69 1.05 2.45
CA SER A 86 55.94 -0.30 1.90
C SER A 86 56.50 -1.49 2.72
N GLY A 87 55.84 -2.64 2.54
CA GLY A 87 56.34 -4.03 2.70
C GLY A 87 55.18 -5.04 2.56
N SER A 88 54.85 -5.53 1.36
CA SER A 88 55.29 -6.80 0.73
C SER A 88 55.07 -8.10 1.52
N GLY A 89 54.26 -8.98 0.93
CA GLY A 89 54.13 -10.41 1.25
C GLY A 89 53.28 -11.14 0.20
N SER A 90 53.95 -11.84 -0.71
CA SER A 90 53.45 -12.75 -1.78
C SER A 90 52.61 -13.93 -1.21
N SER A 91 51.92 -14.82 -1.95
CA SER A 91 52.21 -15.47 -3.25
C SER A 91 51.07 -16.44 -3.65
N GLY A 92 50.95 -16.72 -4.96
CA GLY A 92 50.42 -17.97 -5.57
C GLY A 92 49.17 -17.75 -6.46
N SER A 93 49.25 -17.50 -7.79
CA SER A 93 49.63 -18.39 -8.93
C SER A 93 48.71 -19.64 -9.04
N SER A 94 48.17 -20.09 -10.18
CA SER A 94 48.38 -19.78 -11.60
C SER A 94 47.53 -20.73 -12.48
N GLY A 95 47.22 -20.30 -13.72
CA GLY A 95 47.13 -21.14 -14.93
C GLY A 95 45.72 -21.64 -15.31
N SER A 96 45.34 -21.75 -16.59
CA SER A 96 46.00 -21.46 -17.87
C SER A 96 44.97 -21.43 -19.00
N SER A 97 45.34 -20.70 -20.03
CA SER A 97 44.78 -20.55 -21.39
C SER A 97 44.69 -21.83 -22.23
N GLY A 98 43.81 -21.81 -23.24
CA GLY A 98 43.84 -22.71 -24.40
C GLY A 98 43.19 -22.05 -25.62
N SER A 99 43.93 -22.00 -26.73
CA SER A 99 43.73 -21.15 -27.92
C SER A 99 43.37 -21.95 -29.18
N SER A 100 43.21 -21.22 -30.29
CA SER A 100 43.26 -21.60 -31.74
C SER A 100 41.91 -21.92 -32.41
N SER A 101 41.45 -21.31 -33.51
CA SER A 101 42.00 -20.70 -34.75
C SER A 101 42.28 -21.67 -35.90
N GLY A 102 41.54 -21.50 -37.01
CA GLY A 102 41.83 -21.93 -38.37
C GLY A 102 40.56 -21.86 -39.23
N SER A 103 40.54 -21.59 -40.53
CA SER A 103 41.48 -21.07 -41.52
C SER A 103 40.64 -20.68 -42.73
N GLY A 104 41.03 -19.64 -43.48
CA GLY A 104 40.36 -19.24 -44.72
C GLY A 104 40.79 -20.03 -45.96
N SER A 105 39.94 -20.03 -46.98
CA SER A 105 40.34 -20.11 -48.39
C SER A 105 39.24 -19.58 -49.31
N SER A 106 39.69 -18.86 -50.33
CA SER A 106 38.97 -18.10 -51.34
C SER A 106 39.01 -18.79 -52.70
N GLY A 107 37.97 -18.63 -53.52
CA GLY A 107 37.94 -19.03 -54.94
C GLY A 107 36.68 -18.53 -55.66
N SER A 108 36.85 -17.83 -56.78
CA SER A 108 35.92 -16.90 -57.42
C SER A 108 34.91 -17.48 -58.45
N SER A 109 33.92 -16.62 -58.75
CA SER A 109 33.30 -16.26 -60.06
C SER A 109 32.17 -17.09 -60.68
N GLY A 110 31.07 -16.38 -61.04
CA GLY A 110 30.13 -16.79 -62.10
C GLY A 110 28.67 -16.33 -62.00
N SER A 111 28.39 -15.08 -62.43
CA SER A 111 27.22 -14.63 -63.23
C SER A 111 25.73 -14.91 -62.85
N SER A 112 24.99 -13.81 -62.67
CA SER A 112 23.63 -13.44 -63.14
C SER A 112 22.46 -14.46 -63.11
N ASN A 113 21.36 -14.13 -62.40
CA ASN A 113 20.11 -13.56 -62.98
C ASN A 113 18.97 -13.49 -61.94
N SER A 114 18.22 -12.38 -61.97
CA SER A 114 16.80 -12.14 -61.66
C SER A 114 16.02 -13.01 -60.65
N GLY A 115 15.41 -12.34 -59.66
CA GLY A 115 14.29 -12.90 -58.89
C GLY A 115 13.84 -11.98 -57.75
N SER A 116 12.95 -11.02 -58.02
CA SER A 116 12.22 -10.30 -56.99
C SER A 116 11.30 -11.27 -56.22
N GLY A 117 11.58 -11.45 -54.94
CA GLY A 117 10.74 -12.19 -54.00
C GLY A 117 10.99 -11.64 -52.60
N SER A 118 10.22 -10.63 -52.21
CA SER A 118 10.33 -10.00 -50.90
C SER A 118 9.70 -10.91 -49.84
N SER A 119 10.46 -11.87 -49.34
CA SER A 119 10.12 -12.63 -48.14
C SER A 119 10.42 -11.78 -46.92
N GLY A 120 9.39 -11.06 -46.45
CA GLY A 120 9.41 -10.39 -45.16
C GLY A 120 9.51 -11.44 -44.05
N SER A 121 10.64 -11.43 -43.37
CA SER A 121 10.91 -12.23 -42.18
C SER A 121 9.78 -12.04 -41.18
N SER A 122 9.09 -13.13 -40.85
CA SER A 122 8.17 -13.23 -39.74
C SER A 122 8.94 -13.06 -38.43
N SER A 123 9.08 -11.82 -37.98
CA SER A 123 9.29 -11.55 -36.57
C SER A 123 7.99 -11.91 -35.87
N SER A 124 8.01 -13.01 -35.10
CA SER A 124 6.97 -13.33 -34.13
C SER A 124 6.88 -12.16 -33.15
N GLY A 125 6.03 -11.18 -33.47
CA GLY A 125 5.63 -10.15 -32.55
C GLY A 125 4.81 -10.81 -31.47
N SER A 126 5.38 -10.91 -30.28
CA SER A 126 4.61 -11.13 -29.06
C SER A 126 3.46 -10.12 -29.09
N SER A 127 2.24 -10.63 -29.19
CA SER A 127 1.04 -9.82 -29.07
C SER A 127 1.02 -9.25 -27.66
N VAL A 128 1.56 -8.05 -27.47
CA VAL A 128 1.29 -7.25 -26.29
C VAL A 128 -0.20 -6.97 -26.35
N SER A 129 -0.97 -7.68 -25.52
CA SER A 129 -2.39 -7.44 -25.32
C SER A 129 -2.58 -5.95 -25.12
N SER A 130 -3.35 -5.30 -26.00
CA SER A 130 -3.62 -3.88 -25.90
C SER A 130 -4.30 -3.61 -24.56
N VAL A 131 -3.61 -2.94 -23.63
CA VAL A 131 -4.18 -2.53 -22.34
C VAL A 131 -5.46 -1.75 -22.61
N LYS A 132 -6.56 -2.15 -21.98
CA LYS A 132 -7.82 -1.40 -22.11
C LYS A 132 -7.58 0.04 -21.64
N ALA A 133 -7.95 1.01 -22.47
CA ALA A 133 -7.73 2.43 -22.18
C ALA A 133 -8.33 2.83 -20.82
N ALA A 134 -7.64 3.70 -20.07
CA ALA A 134 -8.08 4.24 -18.78
C ALA A 134 -9.44 4.98 -18.82
N SER A 135 -9.93 5.32 -20.01
CA SER A 135 -11.21 6.02 -20.21
C SER A 135 -12.37 5.28 -19.53
N GLY A 136 -13.11 5.98 -18.67
CA GLY A 136 -14.23 5.43 -17.90
C GLY A 136 -13.83 4.70 -16.61
N PHE A 137 -12.55 4.75 -16.22
CA PHE A 137 -12.04 4.26 -14.93
C PHE A 137 -11.43 5.35 -14.07
N THR A 138 -11.41 6.60 -14.52
CA THR A 138 -10.93 7.74 -13.73
C THR A 138 -12.08 8.31 -12.88
N PRO A 139 -11.93 8.38 -11.55
CA PRO A 139 -12.93 8.97 -10.65
C PRO A 139 -12.75 10.49 -10.58
N ASN A 140 -13.39 11.21 -11.51
CA ASN A 140 -13.30 12.66 -11.73
C ASN A 140 -11.91 13.14 -12.19
N LYS A 141 -10.86 12.92 -11.39
CA LYS A 141 -9.44 13.23 -11.70
C LYS A 141 -8.60 11.99 -11.43
N LYS A 142 -7.45 11.85 -12.12
CA LYS A 142 -6.54 10.74 -11.84
C LYS A 142 -5.99 10.82 -10.41
N ALA A 143 -5.59 12.02 -9.99
CA ALA A 143 -5.07 12.28 -8.66
C ALA A 143 -6.09 12.01 -7.54
N GLY A 144 -5.62 11.30 -6.51
CA GLY A 144 -6.34 10.96 -5.28
C GLY A 144 -5.40 10.90 -4.06
N THR A 145 -5.90 10.44 -2.93
CA THR A 145 -5.08 10.20 -1.73
C THR A 145 -5.59 8.97 -0.97
N SER A 146 -4.69 8.24 -0.31
CA SER A 146 -5.06 7.12 0.56
C SER A 146 -5.32 7.58 2.01
N SER A 147 -5.97 8.73 2.22
CA SER A 147 -6.23 9.21 3.58
C SER A 147 -7.40 10.19 3.65
N GLY A 148 -8.13 10.15 4.78
CA GLY A 148 -9.08 11.19 5.15
C GLY A 148 -8.45 12.50 5.64
N ASN A 149 -7.12 12.56 5.78
CA ASN A 149 -6.41 13.74 6.24
C ASN A 149 -6.22 14.77 5.12
N ALA A 150 -6.10 16.05 5.49
CA ALA A 150 -5.87 17.17 4.57
C ALA A 150 -6.88 17.33 3.41
N LEU A 151 -8.04 16.64 3.44
CA LEU A 151 -9.03 16.70 2.37
C LEU A 151 -9.54 18.12 2.12
N SER A 152 -9.64 18.96 3.15
CA SER A 152 -10.02 20.37 2.98
C SER A 152 -9.07 21.15 2.06
N THR A 153 -7.78 20.82 2.09
CA THR A 153 -6.75 21.41 1.24
C THR A 153 -6.68 20.71 -0.12
N LEU A 154 -6.86 19.39 -0.16
CA LEU A 154 -6.70 18.59 -1.38
C LEU A 154 -7.93 18.62 -2.30
N GLN A 155 -9.15 18.81 -1.78
CA GLN A 155 -10.40 18.55 -2.50
C GLN A 155 -10.54 19.27 -3.85
N ALA A 156 -9.93 20.45 -4.01
CA ALA A 156 -9.95 21.17 -5.27
C ALA A 156 -9.04 20.53 -6.34
N HIS A 157 -8.13 19.65 -5.94
CA HIS A 157 -7.04 19.10 -6.74
C HIS A 157 -7.13 17.60 -6.99
N ILE A 158 -7.87 16.87 -6.16
CA ILE A 158 -8.08 15.42 -6.31
C ILE A 158 -9.52 15.11 -6.74
N GLY A 159 -9.71 13.94 -7.35
CA GLY A 159 -11.03 13.46 -7.78
C GLY A 159 -11.67 12.49 -6.79
N TRP A 160 -10.84 11.84 -5.97
CA TRP A 160 -11.24 10.69 -5.17
C TRP A 160 -10.30 10.49 -3.98
N TYR A 161 -10.77 9.73 -3.00
CA TYR A 161 -9.91 9.21 -1.95
C TYR A 161 -10.49 7.91 -1.37
N TYR A 162 -9.66 7.20 -0.65
CA TYR A 162 -10.06 6.11 0.24
C TYR A 162 -9.25 6.20 1.54
N ASP A 163 -9.68 5.49 2.58
CA ASP A 163 -9.05 5.50 3.90
C ASP A 163 -8.92 4.09 4.48
N TRP A 164 -8.75 3.10 3.61
CA TRP A 164 -8.72 1.66 3.92
C TRP A 164 -9.98 1.12 4.60
N THR A 165 -11.05 1.91 4.72
CA THR A 165 -12.30 1.48 5.33
C THR A 165 -13.35 1.09 4.28
N PRO A 166 -14.37 0.32 4.68
CA PRO A 166 -15.54 0.04 3.84
C PRO A 166 -16.47 1.24 3.63
N ALA A 167 -16.30 2.32 4.39
CA ALA A 167 -17.22 3.46 4.36
C ALA A 167 -16.47 4.79 4.58
N PRO A 168 -15.60 5.22 3.64
CA PRO A 168 -14.96 6.51 3.75
C PRO A 168 -16.01 7.63 3.80
N ALA A 169 -15.82 8.59 4.72
CA ALA A 169 -16.82 9.61 5.01
C ALA A 169 -16.91 10.71 3.95
N ALA A 170 -18.01 10.75 3.18
CA ALA A 170 -18.21 11.72 2.08
C ALA A 170 -17.66 13.13 2.36
N PHE A 171 -16.89 13.65 1.39
CA PHE A 171 -16.22 14.94 1.51
C PHE A 171 -16.31 15.74 0.21
N GLY A 172 -17.04 16.85 0.23
CA GLY A 172 -17.24 17.70 -0.96
C GLY A 172 -17.78 16.90 -2.15
N SER A 173 -17.16 17.06 -3.31
CA SER A 173 -17.47 16.33 -4.55
C SER A 173 -16.57 15.12 -4.79
N LEU A 174 -15.76 14.72 -3.81
CA LEU A 174 -14.82 13.61 -3.98
C LEU A 174 -15.57 12.29 -4.07
N VAL A 175 -15.13 11.44 -4.99
CA VAL A 175 -15.57 10.04 -5.03
C VAL A 175 -14.92 9.32 -3.86
N THR A 176 -15.73 8.82 -2.93
CA THR A 176 -15.28 7.93 -1.86
C THR A 176 -15.22 6.50 -2.38
N VAL A 177 -14.10 5.82 -2.14
CA VAL A 177 -13.88 4.45 -2.64
C VAL A 177 -13.80 3.47 -1.47
N PRO A 178 -14.85 2.67 -1.20
CA PRO A 178 -14.81 1.61 -0.21
C PRO A 178 -13.74 0.56 -0.50
N MET A 179 -13.22 -0.04 0.57
CA MET A 179 -12.27 -1.13 0.51
C MET A 179 -12.68 -2.29 1.42
N LEU A 180 -12.52 -3.53 0.94
CA LEU A 180 -12.44 -4.68 1.84
C LEU A 180 -10.97 -4.97 2.13
N TRP A 181 -10.47 -4.40 3.22
CA TRP A 181 -9.04 -4.44 3.55
C TRP A 181 -8.49 -5.87 3.70
N GLY A 182 -9.22 -6.77 4.36
CA GLY A 182 -8.77 -8.14 4.62
C GLY A 182 -9.91 -9.07 5.02
N GLY A 183 -9.53 -10.28 5.42
CA GLY A 183 -10.46 -11.37 5.78
C GLY A 183 -10.93 -11.39 7.23
N GLY A 184 -10.63 -10.36 8.03
CA GLY A 184 -10.98 -10.28 9.44
C GLY A 184 -10.19 -11.21 10.37
N GLY A 185 -9.15 -11.87 9.85
CA GLY A 185 -8.30 -12.84 10.57
C GLY A 185 -6.82 -12.43 10.62
N SER A 186 -6.47 -11.25 10.11
CA SER A 186 -5.11 -10.72 10.20
C SER A 186 -4.76 -10.32 11.65
N SER A 187 -3.48 -10.00 11.90
CA SER A 187 -3.05 -9.48 13.20
C SER A 187 -3.34 -7.97 13.35
N ASP A 188 -3.91 -7.32 12.34
CA ASP A 188 -4.38 -5.94 12.42
C ASP A 188 -5.68 -5.87 13.23
N SER A 189 -5.67 -5.05 14.28
CA SER A 189 -6.80 -4.97 15.22
C SER A 189 -8.08 -4.40 14.62
N ALA A 190 -8.02 -3.69 13.49
CA ALA A 190 -9.18 -3.11 12.82
C ALA A 190 -9.77 -4.01 11.74
N ASP A 191 -9.05 -5.03 11.27
CA ASP A 191 -9.48 -5.91 10.16
C ASP A 191 -10.85 -6.57 10.41
N SER A 192 -11.08 -7.19 11.58
CA SER A 192 -12.38 -7.81 11.88
C SER A 192 -13.53 -6.79 11.91
N SER A 193 -13.26 -5.55 12.34
CA SER A 193 -14.24 -4.45 12.33
C SER A 193 -14.53 -3.97 10.90
N ARG A 194 -13.48 -3.79 10.08
CA ARG A 194 -13.61 -3.45 8.66
C ARG A 194 -14.40 -4.51 7.91
N LEU A 195 -14.10 -5.79 8.08
CA LEU A 195 -14.88 -6.87 7.48
C LEU A 195 -16.36 -6.80 7.89
N SER A 196 -16.64 -6.58 9.18
CA SER A 196 -18.02 -6.50 9.68
C SER A 196 -18.79 -5.31 9.07
N GLN A 197 -18.14 -4.15 8.97
CA GLN A 197 -18.70 -2.95 8.33
C GLN A 197 -18.91 -3.17 6.83
N PHE A 198 -17.98 -3.86 6.16
CA PHE A 198 -18.10 -4.17 4.73
C PHE A 198 -19.33 -5.03 4.42
N LYS A 199 -19.59 -6.08 5.23
CA LYS A 199 -20.79 -6.93 5.09
C LYS A 199 -22.10 -6.14 5.25
N ALA A 200 -22.05 -4.97 5.88
CA ALA A 200 -23.22 -4.10 6.06
C ALA A 200 -23.51 -3.21 4.83
N ILE A 201 -22.58 -3.08 3.86
CA ILE A 201 -22.81 -2.29 2.65
C ILE A 201 -23.97 -2.88 1.85
N LYS A 202 -25.02 -2.07 1.63
CA LYS A 202 -26.20 -2.47 0.83
C LYS A 202 -26.25 -1.82 -0.54
N GLN A 203 -25.81 -0.58 -0.63
CA GLN A 203 -25.74 0.18 -1.87
C GLN A 203 -24.43 -0.09 -2.59
N ALA A 204 -24.51 -0.31 -3.90
CA ALA A 204 -23.34 -0.53 -4.72
C ALA A 204 -22.59 0.78 -4.93
N PRO A 205 -21.32 0.91 -4.48
CA PRO A 205 -20.52 2.08 -4.78
C PRO A 205 -20.11 2.07 -6.27
N GLN A 206 -19.65 3.21 -6.78
CA GLN A 206 -19.16 3.29 -8.17
C GLN A 206 -17.88 2.47 -8.38
N TYR A 207 -16.96 2.53 -7.40
CA TYR A 207 -15.70 1.79 -7.38
C TYR A 207 -15.54 1.10 -6.02
N MET A 208 -14.79 0.02 -5.99
CA MET A 208 -14.47 -0.71 -4.77
C MET A 208 -13.08 -1.33 -4.89
N LEU A 209 -12.26 -1.21 -3.85
CA LEU A 209 -10.93 -1.82 -3.78
C LEU A 209 -10.98 -3.18 -3.08
N GLY A 210 -10.14 -4.10 -3.54
CA GLY A 210 -9.92 -5.41 -2.94
C GLY A 210 -9.01 -5.35 -1.71
N PHE A 211 -8.36 -6.47 -1.40
CA PHE A 211 -7.55 -6.64 -0.19
C PHE A 211 -6.24 -5.83 -0.24
N GLU A 212 -5.83 -5.35 0.93
CA GLU A 212 -4.57 -4.65 1.15
C GLU A 212 -3.43 -5.64 1.33
N GLU A 213 -2.51 -5.73 0.37
CA GLU A 213 -1.27 -6.49 0.53
C GLU A 213 -1.44 -7.92 1.09
N PRO A 214 -2.32 -8.75 0.50
CA PRO A 214 -2.53 -10.11 0.97
C PRO A 214 -1.28 -10.99 0.80
N ASP A 215 -0.31 -10.59 -0.01
CA ASP A 215 0.93 -11.32 -0.29
C ASP A 215 2.07 -11.05 0.71
N CYS A 216 1.87 -10.10 1.63
CA CYS A 216 2.74 -9.82 2.78
C CYS A 216 2.29 -10.56 4.03
N ALA A 217 3.13 -10.57 5.07
CA ALA A 217 2.71 -11.15 6.35
C ALA A 217 1.62 -10.30 6.99
N ALA A 218 0.62 -10.94 7.61
CA ALA A 218 -0.46 -10.23 8.27
C ALA A 218 0.05 -9.36 9.43
N GLY A 219 -0.36 -8.10 9.46
CA GLY A 219 0.03 -7.11 10.46
C GLY A 219 0.96 -6.03 9.91
N GLY A 220 1.13 -4.95 10.67
CA GLY A 220 2.02 -3.84 10.27
C GLY A 220 1.58 -3.10 9.00
N GLY A 221 0.30 -3.18 8.63
CA GLY A 221 -0.25 -2.50 7.45
C GLY A 221 -0.77 -3.44 6.36
N SER A 222 -0.43 -4.74 6.39
CA SER A 222 -0.83 -5.70 5.34
C SER A 222 -1.84 -6.75 5.84
N ALA A 223 -2.76 -7.19 4.97
CA ALA A 223 -3.80 -8.16 5.33
C ALA A 223 -3.27 -9.58 5.52
N GLY A 224 -2.28 -9.99 4.73
CA GLY A 224 -1.67 -11.31 4.77
C GLY A 224 -2.66 -12.48 4.69
N MET A 225 -2.93 -12.93 3.48
CA MET A 225 -3.98 -13.91 3.19
C MET A 225 -3.46 -15.01 2.26
N SER A 226 -3.94 -16.23 2.44
CA SER A 226 -3.74 -17.26 1.42
C SER A 226 -4.55 -16.92 0.16
N VAL A 227 -4.10 -17.39 -1.02
CA VAL A 227 -4.86 -17.21 -2.26
C VAL A 227 -6.26 -17.83 -2.14
N ALA A 228 -6.37 -19.02 -1.52
CA ALA A 228 -7.64 -19.71 -1.34
C ALA A 228 -8.63 -18.91 -0.48
N ASP A 229 -8.16 -18.32 0.62
CA ASP A 229 -9.00 -17.45 1.45
C ASP A 229 -9.41 -16.19 0.69
N GLY A 230 -8.46 -15.59 -0.04
CA GLY A 230 -8.72 -14.44 -0.91
C GLY A 230 -9.82 -14.73 -1.93
N VAL A 231 -9.75 -15.86 -2.64
CA VAL A 231 -10.78 -16.28 -3.62
C VAL A 231 -12.13 -16.45 -2.94
N SER A 232 -12.19 -17.18 -1.82
CA SER A 232 -13.44 -17.42 -1.10
C SER A 232 -14.10 -16.11 -0.66
N ILE A 233 -13.34 -15.20 -0.06
CA ILE A 233 -13.84 -13.93 0.47
C ILE A 233 -14.21 -12.98 -0.67
N TRP A 234 -13.44 -12.96 -1.76
CA TRP A 234 -13.73 -12.16 -2.94
C TRP A 234 -15.07 -12.53 -3.55
N GLU A 235 -15.29 -13.82 -3.82
CA GLU A 235 -16.54 -14.29 -4.43
C GLU A 235 -17.74 -14.11 -3.49
N GLU A 236 -17.54 -14.25 -2.18
CA GLU A 236 -18.63 -14.09 -1.21
C GLU A 236 -19.03 -12.63 -1.02
N TYR A 237 -18.08 -11.70 -0.94
CA TYR A 237 -18.35 -10.33 -0.48
C TYR A 237 -18.11 -9.23 -1.51
N ILE A 238 -17.10 -9.35 -2.39
CA ILE A 238 -16.75 -8.31 -3.35
C ILE A 238 -17.47 -8.53 -4.69
N ALA A 239 -17.36 -9.73 -5.25
CA ALA A 239 -17.93 -10.11 -6.54
C ALA A 239 -19.43 -9.74 -6.72
N PRO A 240 -20.31 -9.89 -5.71
CA PRO A 240 -21.74 -9.54 -5.86
C PRO A 240 -22.00 -8.07 -6.19
N PHE A 241 -21.05 -7.16 -5.92
CA PHE A 241 -21.17 -5.75 -6.27
C PHE A 241 -20.99 -5.48 -7.76
N LYS A 242 -20.24 -6.31 -8.48
CA LYS A 242 -20.07 -6.18 -9.93
C LYS A 242 -21.39 -6.31 -10.68
N ALA A 243 -22.23 -7.25 -10.28
CA ALA A 243 -23.58 -7.43 -10.84
C ALA A 243 -24.50 -6.21 -10.61
N LYS A 244 -24.16 -5.35 -9.65
CA LYS A 244 -24.88 -4.11 -9.34
C LYS A 244 -24.25 -2.87 -9.98
N GLY A 245 -23.23 -3.05 -10.82
CA GLY A 245 -22.58 -1.97 -11.56
C GLY A 245 -21.33 -1.37 -10.89
N THR A 246 -20.89 -1.89 -9.75
CA THR A 246 -19.61 -1.48 -9.15
C THR A 246 -18.44 -1.94 -10.01
N LYS A 247 -17.49 -1.05 -10.28
CA LYS A 247 -16.19 -1.40 -10.87
C LYS A 247 -15.27 -1.93 -9.78
N LEU A 248 -14.80 -3.15 -9.93
CA LEU A 248 -13.97 -3.81 -8.91
C LEU A 248 -12.48 -3.57 -9.18
N GLY A 249 -11.75 -3.15 -8.16
CA GLY A 249 -10.30 -3.12 -8.11
C GLY A 249 -9.75 -4.44 -7.59
N SER A 250 -8.68 -4.93 -8.19
CA SER A 250 -7.97 -6.10 -7.64
C SER A 250 -7.47 -5.86 -6.21
N PRO A 251 -7.06 -6.91 -5.48
CA PRO A 251 -6.13 -6.75 -4.37
C PRO A 251 -4.81 -6.09 -4.83
N SER A 252 -4.17 -5.30 -3.98
CA SER A 252 -2.88 -4.62 -4.22
C SER A 252 -1.73 -5.39 -3.58
N MET A 253 -0.63 -5.64 -4.30
CA MET A 253 0.46 -6.51 -3.81
C MET A 253 1.63 -5.71 -3.24
N CYS A 254 2.10 -6.08 -2.05
CA CYS A 254 3.28 -5.47 -1.42
C CYS A 254 4.58 -5.82 -2.17
N LYS A 255 4.64 -6.97 -2.83
CA LYS A 255 5.81 -7.41 -3.61
C LYS A 255 5.95 -6.71 -4.96
N GLN A 256 5.03 -5.82 -5.31
CA GLN A 256 5.09 -5.01 -6.54
C GLN A 256 5.25 -5.92 -7.76
N ALA A 257 6.14 -5.62 -8.73
CA ALA A 257 6.37 -6.50 -9.89
C ALA A 257 6.87 -7.93 -9.56
N ALA A 258 7.33 -8.20 -8.33
CA ALA A 258 7.78 -9.53 -7.90
C ALA A 258 6.65 -10.39 -7.32
N GLU A 259 5.40 -9.93 -7.40
CA GLU A 259 4.24 -10.67 -6.90
C GLU A 259 4.01 -11.97 -7.69
N THR A 260 3.44 -12.96 -7.00
CA THR A 260 2.88 -14.17 -7.63
C THR A 260 1.46 -14.46 -7.16
N TRP A 261 1.01 -13.77 -6.13
CA TRP A 261 -0.26 -14.01 -5.46
C TRP A 261 -1.42 -13.56 -6.34
N LEU A 262 -1.33 -12.37 -6.97
CA LEU A 262 -2.41 -11.83 -7.80
C LEU A 262 -2.57 -12.66 -9.06
N LYS A 263 -1.46 -13.13 -9.64
CA LYS A 263 -1.49 -14.09 -10.75
C LYS A 263 -2.25 -15.37 -10.37
N GLN A 264 -1.90 -16.01 -9.25
CA GLN A 264 -2.57 -17.24 -8.80
C GLN A 264 -4.05 -17.03 -8.43
N PHE A 265 -4.36 -15.88 -7.85
CA PHE A 265 -5.73 -15.46 -7.52
C PHE A 265 -6.57 -15.29 -8.78
N SER A 266 -6.03 -14.64 -9.81
CA SER A 266 -6.70 -14.42 -11.09
C SER A 266 -7.11 -15.70 -11.82
N GLU A 267 -6.32 -16.76 -11.62
CA GLU A 267 -6.57 -18.07 -12.22
C GLU A 267 -7.69 -18.84 -11.49
N GLN A 268 -8.13 -18.37 -10.31
CA GLN A 268 -9.05 -19.10 -9.43
C GLN A 268 -10.37 -18.38 -9.15
N ILE A 269 -10.43 -17.06 -9.34
CA ILE A 269 -11.70 -16.31 -9.25
C ILE A 269 -12.61 -16.61 -10.45
N SER A 270 -13.91 -16.59 -10.21
CA SER A 270 -14.95 -16.68 -11.24
C SER A 270 -15.38 -15.29 -11.70
N THR A 271 -15.43 -14.33 -10.78
CA THR A 271 -15.79 -12.95 -11.06
C THR A 271 -14.54 -12.08 -11.12
N ASP A 272 -14.10 -11.80 -12.35
CA ASP A 272 -12.89 -11.01 -12.60
C ASP A 272 -13.04 -9.53 -12.13
N TRP A 273 -11.93 -8.87 -11.82
CA TRP A 273 -11.89 -7.43 -11.51
C TRP A 273 -11.94 -6.57 -12.77
N ASP A 274 -12.11 -5.25 -12.64
CA ASP A 274 -12.22 -4.32 -13.76
C ASP A 274 -10.98 -3.43 -13.94
N PHE A 275 -10.29 -3.07 -12.85
CA PHE A 275 -9.04 -2.32 -12.86
C PHE A 275 -8.03 -2.93 -11.88
N THR A 276 -6.76 -2.94 -12.24
CA THR A 276 -5.71 -3.53 -11.42
C THR A 276 -5.19 -2.49 -10.44
N ALA A 277 -5.42 -2.72 -9.14
CA ALA A 277 -4.90 -1.88 -8.07
C ALA A 277 -3.47 -2.29 -7.74
N ILE A 278 -2.55 -1.32 -7.63
CA ILE A 278 -1.13 -1.57 -7.40
C ILE A 278 -0.57 -0.61 -6.35
N HIS A 279 0.46 -1.07 -5.64
CA HIS A 279 1.32 -0.22 -4.81
C HIS A 279 2.65 0.00 -5.53
N VAL A 280 3.17 1.23 -5.46
CA VAL A 280 4.46 1.62 -6.06
C VAL A 280 5.34 2.25 -4.99
N ASN A 281 6.27 1.45 -4.46
CA ASN A 281 7.26 1.85 -3.47
C ASN A 281 8.64 1.78 -4.12
N LYS A 282 9.04 2.89 -4.76
CA LYS A 282 10.24 3.02 -5.58
C LYS A 282 10.92 4.36 -5.31
N ASN A 283 12.22 4.49 -5.56
CA ASN A 283 12.94 5.76 -5.45
C ASN A 283 13.44 6.30 -6.81
N ASN A 284 13.04 5.66 -7.90
CA ASN A 284 13.42 6.04 -9.26
C ASN A 284 12.33 5.65 -10.27
N MET A 285 12.25 6.40 -11.38
CA MET A 285 11.19 6.21 -12.38
C MET A 285 11.31 4.92 -13.19
N ASP A 286 12.50 4.30 -13.26
CA ASP A 286 12.65 3.02 -13.96
C ASP A 286 11.99 1.90 -13.19
N GLY A 287 12.12 1.90 -11.86
CA GLY A 287 11.36 1.02 -10.98
C GLY A 287 9.84 1.22 -11.09
N VAL A 288 9.38 2.49 -11.14
CA VAL A 288 7.95 2.80 -11.33
C VAL A 288 7.43 2.23 -12.65
N LYS A 289 8.16 2.44 -13.75
CA LYS A 289 7.78 1.92 -15.07
C LYS A 289 7.78 0.40 -15.10
N ALA A 290 8.74 -0.25 -14.44
CA ALA A 290 8.78 -1.71 -14.35
C ALA A 290 7.53 -2.29 -13.67
N ASP A 291 7.05 -1.66 -12.59
CA ASP A 291 5.79 -2.05 -11.96
C ASP A 291 4.60 -1.84 -12.91
N LEU A 292 4.51 -0.68 -13.56
CA LEU A 292 3.44 -0.42 -14.54
C LEU A 292 3.44 -1.41 -15.72
N ASP A 293 4.62 -1.78 -16.22
CA ASP A 293 4.79 -2.75 -17.30
C ASP A 293 4.39 -4.16 -16.88
N HIS A 294 4.75 -4.57 -15.66
CA HIS A 294 4.31 -5.85 -15.09
C HIS A 294 2.78 -5.92 -15.02
N TYR A 295 2.14 -4.93 -14.39
CA TYR A 295 0.70 -4.95 -14.18
C TYR A 295 -0.12 -4.69 -15.46
N ALA A 296 0.47 -4.04 -16.47
CA ALA A 296 -0.13 -3.94 -17.79
C ALA A 296 -0.40 -5.32 -18.44
N SER A 297 0.34 -6.36 -18.05
CA SER A 297 0.13 -7.73 -18.54
C SER A 297 -1.25 -8.31 -18.21
N TYR A 298 -1.92 -7.81 -17.18
CA TYR A 298 -3.31 -8.17 -16.85
C TYR A 298 -4.35 -7.59 -17.82
N GLY A 299 -3.93 -6.71 -18.76
CA GLY A 299 -4.79 -6.19 -19.82
C GLY A 299 -5.87 -5.20 -19.36
N LYS A 300 -5.77 -4.68 -18.13
CA LYS A 300 -6.75 -3.80 -17.49
C LYS A 300 -6.14 -2.43 -17.15
N PRO A 301 -6.96 -1.37 -17.01
CA PRO A 301 -6.47 -0.09 -16.51
C PRO A 301 -5.87 -0.24 -15.11
N ILE A 302 -4.87 0.59 -14.82
CA ILE A 302 -4.14 0.56 -13.54
C ILE A 302 -4.67 1.68 -12.64
N TRP A 303 -4.93 1.34 -11.37
CA TRP A 303 -5.02 2.30 -10.29
C TRP A 303 -3.81 2.13 -9.38
N VAL A 304 -2.99 3.17 -9.26
CA VAL A 304 -1.90 3.20 -8.29
C VAL A 304 -2.49 3.64 -6.96
N THR A 305 -3.01 2.71 -6.16
CA THR A 305 -3.76 3.03 -4.93
C THR A 305 -2.84 3.56 -3.84
N GLU A 306 -1.55 3.21 -3.90
CA GLU A 306 -0.51 3.81 -3.08
C GLU A 306 0.77 4.01 -3.88
N PHE A 307 1.38 5.18 -3.74
CA PHE A 307 2.78 5.37 -4.10
C PHE A 307 3.55 6.07 -3.00
N ALA A 308 4.83 5.69 -2.84
CA ALA A 308 5.78 6.37 -1.98
C ALA A 308 7.22 6.29 -2.49
N CYS A 309 8.02 7.31 -2.14
CA CYS A 309 9.46 7.28 -2.38
C CYS A 309 10.12 6.31 -1.39
N VAL A 310 10.52 5.14 -1.88
CA VAL A 310 11.14 4.08 -1.08
C VAL A 310 12.26 3.43 -1.88
N ASN A 311 13.43 3.30 -1.29
CA ASN A 311 14.45 2.38 -1.81
C ASN A 311 14.07 0.95 -1.40
N ASP A 312 13.56 0.20 -2.36
CA ASP A 312 13.13 -1.20 -2.22
C ASP A 312 14.24 -2.21 -2.56
N VAL A 313 15.45 -1.74 -2.86
CA VAL A 313 16.60 -2.59 -3.15
C VAL A 313 17.21 -3.08 -1.84
N ASN A 314 17.12 -4.40 -1.59
CA ASN A 314 17.62 -5.09 -0.40
C ASN A 314 16.98 -4.65 0.93
N GLY A 315 15.73 -4.19 0.90
CA GLY A 315 14.98 -3.80 2.09
C GLY A 315 13.84 -2.87 1.73
N PHE A 316 13.23 -2.26 2.74
CA PHE A 316 12.22 -1.22 2.56
C PHE A 316 12.71 0.01 3.31
N VAL A 317 13.36 0.94 2.60
CA VAL A 317 13.97 2.14 3.18
C VAL A 317 13.30 3.38 2.60
N PRO A 318 12.37 4.02 3.33
CA PRO A 318 11.75 5.25 2.87
C PRO A 318 12.79 6.33 2.58
N CYS A 319 12.59 7.08 1.51
CA CYS A 319 13.43 8.24 1.21
C CYS A 319 13.36 9.25 2.38
N THR A 320 14.48 9.90 2.65
CA THR A 320 14.57 10.88 3.76
C THR A 320 15.11 12.23 3.32
N ASP A 321 15.70 12.32 2.12
CA ASP A 321 16.10 13.61 1.55
C ASP A 321 14.89 14.32 0.93
N GLN A 322 14.61 15.55 1.39
CA GLN A 322 13.45 16.30 0.93
C GLN A 322 13.57 16.69 -0.55
N GLY A 323 14.78 16.94 -1.06
CA GLY A 323 15.02 17.27 -2.46
C GLY A 323 14.77 16.09 -3.39
N GLU A 324 15.23 14.91 -3.00
CA GLU A 324 14.93 13.62 -3.66
C GLU A 324 13.42 13.37 -3.69
N ILE A 325 12.75 13.46 -2.55
CA ILE A 325 11.28 13.27 -2.45
C ILE A 325 10.54 14.27 -3.34
N ASN A 326 10.94 15.54 -3.31
CA ASN A 326 10.29 16.55 -4.14
C ASN A 326 10.43 16.26 -5.63
N SER A 327 11.61 15.82 -6.07
CA SER A 327 11.87 15.46 -7.46
C SER A 327 11.04 14.23 -7.85
N PHE A 328 11.07 13.19 -7.01
CA PHE A 328 10.27 11.97 -7.19
C PHE A 328 8.77 12.26 -7.33
N ILE A 329 8.20 13.10 -6.45
CA ILE A 329 6.78 13.46 -6.50
C ILE A 329 6.43 14.17 -7.81
N ASN A 330 7.26 15.11 -8.27
CA ASN A 330 7.00 15.80 -9.54
C ASN A 330 7.08 14.84 -10.72
N ASP A 331 8.15 14.04 -10.78
CA ASP A 331 8.39 13.11 -11.88
C ASP A 331 7.31 12.02 -11.97
N ILE A 332 6.90 11.46 -10.83
CA ILE A 332 5.91 10.39 -10.81
C ILE A 332 4.50 10.88 -11.15
N VAL A 333 4.14 12.11 -10.73
CA VAL A 333 2.86 12.73 -11.10
C VAL A 333 2.82 12.99 -12.59
N ASP A 334 3.87 13.59 -13.16
CA ASP A 334 3.92 13.88 -14.60
C ASP A 334 3.88 12.57 -15.42
N LEU A 335 4.49 11.48 -14.91
CA LEU A 335 4.40 10.14 -15.49
C LEU A 335 2.98 9.56 -15.42
N PHE A 336 2.33 9.56 -14.27
CA PHE A 336 0.98 8.99 -14.12
C PHE A 336 -0.08 9.77 -14.90
N GLU A 337 0.07 11.08 -15.03
CA GLU A 337 -0.84 11.90 -15.84
C GLU A 337 -0.68 11.61 -17.34
N SER A 338 0.55 11.43 -17.82
CA SER A 338 0.84 11.13 -19.23
C SER A 338 0.61 9.66 -19.65
N ASP A 339 0.73 8.70 -18.73
CA ASP A 339 0.55 7.28 -19.03
C ASP A 339 -0.94 6.92 -19.18
N SER A 340 -1.33 6.52 -20.40
CA SER A 340 -2.72 6.12 -20.72
C SER A 340 -3.21 4.84 -20.05
N ARG A 341 -2.29 4.03 -19.49
CA ARG A 341 -2.62 2.81 -18.74
C ARG A 341 -3.10 3.15 -17.33
N VAL A 342 -2.62 4.26 -16.76
CA VAL A 342 -2.95 4.72 -15.41
C VAL A 342 -4.24 5.52 -15.46
N ALA A 343 -5.28 5.01 -14.80
CA ALA A 343 -6.59 5.65 -14.70
C ALA A 343 -6.76 6.47 -13.43
N ALA A 344 -6.04 6.11 -12.37
CA ALA A 344 -6.05 6.83 -11.10
C ALA A 344 -4.75 6.56 -10.32
N TYR A 345 -4.35 7.49 -9.47
CA TYR A 345 -3.23 7.32 -8.55
C TYR A 345 -3.48 8.07 -7.24
N ALA A 346 -2.99 7.54 -6.12
CA ALA A 346 -3.18 8.13 -4.81
C ALA A 346 -1.88 8.19 -4.01
N TYR A 347 -1.58 9.39 -3.49
CA TYR A 347 -0.43 9.60 -2.60
C TYR A 347 -0.62 8.76 -1.33
N SER A 348 0.38 7.94 -0.98
CA SER A 348 0.29 7.16 0.26
C SER A 348 0.54 8.04 1.47
N ASN A 349 -0.41 8.05 2.41
CA ASN A 349 -0.18 8.56 3.76
C ASN A 349 -0.31 7.43 4.79
N GLY A 350 0.06 6.21 4.38
CA GLY A 350 0.16 5.04 5.23
C GLY A 350 1.30 5.12 6.25
N GLU A 351 1.33 4.15 7.15
CA GLU A 351 2.37 4.05 8.18
C GLU A 351 3.71 3.55 7.60
N GLY A 352 4.80 3.66 8.36
CA GLY A 352 6.10 3.09 7.97
C GLY A 352 6.89 3.86 6.90
N LEU A 353 6.39 5.01 6.41
CA LEU A 353 7.00 5.80 5.33
C LEU A 353 7.99 6.88 5.82
N GLY A 354 8.50 6.75 7.05
CA GLY A 354 9.41 7.73 7.65
C GLY A 354 8.72 9.03 8.06
N SER A 355 9.51 10.07 8.38
CA SER A 355 9.00 11.35 8.90
C SER A 355 8.93 12.49 7.88
N VAL A 356 9.53 12.29 6.69
CA VAL A 356 9.62 13.31 5.63
C VAL A 356 8.57 13.12 4.55
N TRP A 357 8.25 11.87 4.21
CA TRP A 357 7.21 11.53 3.23
C TRP A 357 5.78 11.96 3.61
N PRO A 358 5.30 11.85 4.86
CA PRO A 358 3.88 12.06 5.17
C PRO A 358 3.32 13.36 4.58
N LEU A 359 2.18 13.29 3.90
CA LEU A 359 1.50 14.43 3.28
C LEU A 359 1.01 15.42 4.33
N PHE A 360 0.55 14.89 5.46
CA PHE A 360 -0.02 15.65 6.56
C PHE A 360 0.60 15.20 7.87
N ASN A 361 1.09 16.15 8.67
CA ASN A 361 1.65 15.88 9.98
C ASN A 361 1.33 17.03 10.95
N GLY A 362 0.98 16.70 12.19
CA GLY A 362 0.75 17.69 13.24
C GLY A 362 -0.36 18.71 12.96
N GLY A 363 -1.38 18.34 12.18
CA GLY A 363 -2.47 19.26 11.82
C GLY A 363 -2.18 20.17 10.63
N SER A 364 -1.06 19.98 9.93
CA SER A 364 -0.65 20.81 8.79
C SER A 364 -0.16 19.97 7.60
N VAL A 365 -0.33 20.52 6.40
CA VAL A 365 0.27 19.95 5.18
C VAL A 365 1.79 20.15 5.24
N THR A 366 2.55 19.09 4.97
CA THR A 366 4.01 19.11 5.01
C THR A 366 4.61 19.66 3.70
N THR A 367 5.93 19.82 3.65
CA THR A 367 6.63 20.14 2.40
C THR A 367 6.33 19.12 1.29
N SER A 368 6.38 17.83 1.60
CA SER A 368 6.06 16.75 0.64
C SER A 368 4.61 16.83 0.18
N GLY A 369 3.67 17.10 1.10
CA GLY A 369 2.26 17.31 0.76
C GLY A 369 2.04 18.54 -0.13
N GLN A 370 2.74 19.64 0.13
CA GLN A 370 2.67 20.83 -0.72
C GLN A 370 3.26 20.57 -2.11
N THR A 371 4.36 19.80 -2.21
CA THR A 371 4.90 19.38 -3.51
C THR A 371 3.89 18.56 -4.28
N TYR A 372 3.20 17.62 -3.64
CA TYR A 372 2.15 16.83 -4.29
C TYR A 372 1.00 17.71 -4.81
N ILE A 373 0.47 18.61 -3.96
CA ILE A 373 -0.57 19.57 -4.36
C ILE A 373 -0.13 20.40 -5.56
N ASN A 374 1.10 20.93 -5.54
CA ASN A 374 1.62 21.74 -6.64
C ASN A 374 1.76 20.92 -7.94
N ALA A 375 2.24 19.68 -7.84
CA ALA A 375 2.41 18.79 -8.99
C ALA A 375 1.08 18.46 -9.66
N ILE A 376 0.07 18.03 -8.90
CA ILE A 376 -1.25 17.68 -9.46
C ILE A 376 -2.03 18.91 -9.92
N SER A 377 -1.74 20.09 -9.37
CA SER A 377 -2.38 21.35 -9.79
C SER A 377 -2.10 21.72 -11.24
N LYS A 378 -0.99 21.24 -11.82
CA LYS A 378 -0.68 21.43 -13.24
C LYS A 378 -1.75 20.83 -14.17
N TYR A 379 -2.54 19.87 -13.66
CA TYR A 379 -3.49 19.06 -14.43
C TYR A 379 -4.96 19.31 -14.07
N ASN A 380 -5.23 20.27 -13.17
CA ASN A 380 -6.57 20.73 -12.85
C ASN A 380 -7.09 21.70 -13.93
N ASN A 381 -7.71 21.18 -14.98
CA ASN A 381 -8.49 21.98 -15.92
C ASN A 381 -9.98 21.95 -15.59
#